data_AF-A0A9X3MJK4-F1
#
_entry.id   AF-A0A9X3MJK4-F1
#
_cell.length_a   1.000
_cell.length_b   1.000
_cell.length_c   1.000
_cell.angle_alpha   90.00
_cell.angle_beta   90.00
_cell.angle_gamma   90.00
#
_symmetry.space_group_name_H-M   'P 1'
#
loop_
_entity.id
_entity.type
_entity.pdbx_description
1 polymer ?
#
loop_
_entity_poly.entity_id
_entity_poly.type
_entity_poly.pdbx_seq_one_letter_code
_entity_poly.pdbx_strand_id
1 'polypeptide(L)'
;MTDSNVIRSTITKQPEPTKFSNLESKAASKDEFLKSFTGHKLRKNANVAYSDSGLFTAHEQAVLDEAAAILKSKLCISEQPALSSPDMVKSFCRYSLAARENEVFGVIFLDNQHRVRSSEELFTGTVNAASVYPREVVKKALAENASAVIFYHNHPSGVAEPSQADRRITRRLIDALVLIDVRVLDHFVVSFEDTVSFAERGWI
;
A
#
# COMPACT_ATOMS: atom_id res chain seq x y z
N MET A 1 -15.57 2.39 65.54
CA MET A 1 -15.69 1.59 66.78
C MET A 1 -16.14 0.20 66.36
N THR A 2 -15.44 -0.91 66.51
CA THR A 2 -14.16 -1.34 67.09
C THR A 2 -13.93 -2.75 66.53
N ASP A 3 -12.88 -2.98 65.76
CA ASP A 3 -11.67 -3.72 66.16
C ASP A 3 -11.90 -5.06 66.87
N SER A 4 -11.34 -6.13 66.29
CA SER A 4 -10.57 -7.14 67.01
C SER A 4 -9.70 -7.96 66.04
N ASN A 5 -8.52 -7.41 65.78
CA ASN A 5 -7.29 -8.12 65.42
C ASN A 5 -6.90 -9.10 66.53
N VAL A 6 -6.51 -10.34 66.19
CA VAL A 6 -5.57 -11.14 66.98
C VAL A 6 -4.71 -12.07 66.08
N ILE A 7 -3.44 -11.66 65.93
CA ILE A 7 -2.16 -12.43 65.95
C ILE A 7 -1.83 -13.33 64.73
N ARG A 8 -0.90 -12.94 63.82
CA ARG A 8 0.59 -12.84 63.84
C ARG A 8 1.37 -14.14 63.60
N SER A 9 2.16 -14.06 62.51
CA SER A 9 3.51 -14.59 62.26
C SER A 9 3.75 -16.09 62.06
N THR A 10 3.97 -16.49 60.79
CA THR A 10 5.08 -17.39 60.42
C THR A 10 5.53 -17.16 58.96
N ILE A 11 6.68 -16.52 58.80
CA ILE A 11 7.77 -16.88 57.88
C ILE A 11 7.51 -16.86 56.36
N THR A 12 8.10 -15.81 55.76
CA THR A 12 8.71 -15.72 54.42
C THR A 12 9.07 -17.05 53.75
N LYS A 13 8.46 -17.34 52.60
CA LYS A 13 9.11 -18.10 51.52
C LYS A 13 9.00 -17.33 50.21
N GLN A 14 10.11 -16.74 49.82
CA GLN A 14 10.32 -16.31 48.44
C GLN A 14 10.32 -17.56 47.55
N PRO A 15 9.71 -17.50 46.34
CA PRO A 15 9.90 -18.57 45.38
C PRO A 15 11.37 -18.57 44.94
N GLU A 16 12.00 -19.74 45.05
CA GLU A 16 13.41 -19.94 44.73
C GLU A 16 13.76 -19.60 43.27
N PRO A 17 14.98 -19.10 43.03
CA PRO A 17 15.43 -18.69 41.71
C PRO A 17 15.62 -19.93 40.82
N THR A 18 14.83 -20.02 39.75
CA THR A 18 15.12 -20.93 38.65
C THR A 18 16.48 -20.56 38.06
N LYS A 19 17.42 -21.50 38.16
CA LYS A 19 18.79 -21.41 37.65
C LYS A 19 18.80 -21.16 36.13
N PHE A 20 18.85 -19.90 35.73
CA PHE A 20 19.45 -19.51 34.46
C PHE A 20 20.96 -19.40 34.68
N SER A 21 21.65 -20.54 34.61
CA SER A 21 23.11 -20.57 34.54
C SER A 21 23.54 -20.98 33.14
N ASN A 22 24.25 -20.05 32.51
CA ASN A 22 25.18 -20.21 31.39
C ASN A 22 24.58 -20.33 29.99
N LEU A 23 24.47 -19.18 29.30
CA LEU A 23 24.94 -19.00 27.92
C LEU A 23 25.06 -17.50 27.57
N GLU A 24 25.77 -16.73 28.41
CA GLU A 24 26.56 -15.63 27.87
C GLU A 24 27.80 -16.22 27.20
N SER A 25 27.71 -16.46 25.89
CA SER A 25 28.84 -16.35 24.96
C SER A 25 28.41 -16.80 23.57
N LYS A 26 27.99 -15.85 22.75
CA LYS A 26 28.40 -15.70 21.35
C LYS A 26 27.61 -14.54 20.76
N ALA A 27 28.12 -13.34 21.03
CA ALA A 27 28.01 -12.23 20.10
C ALA A 27 28.70 -12.65 18.79
N ALA A 28 28.02 -13.48 18.00
CA ALA A 28 28.30 -13.65 16.58
C ALA A 28 27.77 -12.37 15.94
N SER A 29 28.70 -11.62 15.36
CA SER A 29 28.59 -10.21 15.01
C SER A 29 27.36 -9.90 14.17
N LYS A 30 26.73 -8.76 14.43
CA LYS A 30 25.78 -8.07 13.53
C LYS A 30 26.32 -7.94 12.09
N ASP A 31 27.65 -8.00 11.92
CA ASP A 31 28.33 -8.04 10.62
C ASP A 31 28.16 -9.36 9.87
N GLU A 32 27.88 -10.49 10.52
CA GLU A 32 27.72 -11.80 9.85
C GLU A 32 26.33 -11.93 9.19
N PHE A 33 25.30 -11.31 9.81
CA PHE A 33 23.96 -11.21 9.24
C PHE A 33 23.88 -10.15 8.12
N LEU A 34 24.62 -9.05 8.23
CA LEU A 34 24.77 -8.08 7.13
C LEU A 34 25.59 -8.65 5.97
N LYS A 35 26.53 -9.57 6.23
CA LYS A 35 27.30 -10.28 5.19
C LYS A 35 26.47 -11.28 4.37
N SER A 36 25.35 -11.81 4.88
CA SER A 36 24.46 -12.66 4.08
C SER A 36 23.67 -11.87 3.03
N PHE A 37 23.49 -10.56 3.23
CA PHE A 37 22.82 -9.66 2.28
C PHE A 37 23.79 -8.89 1.38
N THR A 38 25.02 -8.60 1.81
CA THR A 38 26.04 -7.94 0.96
C THR A 38 26.74 -8.88 -0.03
N GLY A 39 26.22 -10.09 -0.23
CA GLY A 39 26.76 -11.10 -1.15
C GLY A 39 25.88 -11.45 -2.35
N HIS A 40 24.64 -10.95 -2.41
CA HIS A 40 23.83 -11.04 -3.63
C HIS A 40 24.30 -10.01 -4.65
N LYS A 41 25.48 -10.28 -5.23
CA LYS A 41 25.73 -9.90 -6.62
C LYS A 41 24.48 -10.33 -7.38
N LEU A 42 23.78 -9.36 -7.96
CA LEU A 42 22.83 -9.55 -9.04
C LEU A 42 23.34 -10.73 -9.88
N ARG A 43 22.72 -11.90 -9.74
CA ARG A 43 22.86 -12.93 -10.76
C ARG A 43 22.14 -12.33 -11.96
N LYS A 44 22.91 -11.59 -12.78
CA LYS A 44 22.55 -11.32 -14.15
C LYS A 44 22.33 -12.68 -14.78
N ASN A 45 21.08 -13.13 -14.83
CA ASN A 45 20.69 -14.21 -15.73
C ASN A 45 21.04 -13.68 -17.12
N ALA A 46 22.14 -14.19 -17.68
CA ALA A 46 22.77 -13.69 -18.89
C ALA A 46 21.97 -13.96 -20.19
N ASN A 47 20.65 -14.18 -20.09
CA ASN A 47 19.76 -14.46 -21.21
C ASN A 47 18.41 -13.74 -21.15
N VAL A 48 18.18 -12.86 -20.18
CA VAL A 48 16.99 -12.00 -20.19
C VAL A 48 17.38 -10.69 -20.84
N ALA A 49 17.04 -10.53 -22.12
CA ALA A 49 17.16 -9.26 -22.82
C ALA A 49 16.12 -8.31 -22.21
N TYR A 50 16.53 -7.54 -21.21
CA TYR A 50 15.81 -6.32 -20.84
C TYR A 50 15.80 -5.44 -22.09
N SER A 51 14.62 -5.10 -22.60
CA SER A 51 14.51 -4.05 -23.61
C SER A 51 15.15 -2.79 -23.01
N ASP A 52 15.87 -2.05 -23.84
CA ASP A 52 16.86 -1.00 -23.51
C ASP A 52 16.32 0.25 -22.75
N SER A 53 15.23 0.09 -21.98
CA SER A 53 14.52 1.15 -21.24
C SER A 53 13.59 0.64 -20.10
N GLY A 54 13.35 -0.67 -19.95
CA GLY A 54 12.32 -1.19 -19.03
C GLY A 54 12.85 -2.14 -17.95
N LEU A 55 12.35 -2.01 -16.71
CA LEU A 55 12.61 -2.91 -15.58
C LEU A 55 12.11 -4.35 -15.83
N PHE A 56 11.15 -4.52 -16.75
CA PHE A 56 10.51 -5.77 -17.09
C PHE A 56 10.62 -6.06 -18.58
N THR A 57 10.75 -7.34 -18.93
CA THR A 57 10.56 -7.77 -20.32
C THR A 57 9.11 -7.65 -20.75
N ALA A 58 8.86 -7.62 -22.06
CA ALA A 58 7.49 -7.63 -22.60
C ALA A 58 6.65 -8.83 -22.12
N HIS A 59 7.29 -9.99 -21.89
CA HIS A 59 6.60 -11.17 -21.35
C HIS A 59 6.22 -10.98 -19.88
N GLU A 60 7.14 -10.51 -19.04
CA GLU A 60 6.86 -10.24 -17.62
C GLU A 60 5.79 -9.15 -17.45
N GLN A 61 5.82 -8.10 -18.29
CA GLN A 61 4.75 -7.09 -18.34
C GLN A 61 3.39 -7.72 -18.64
N ALA A 62 3.30 -8.59 -19.65
CA ALA A 62 2.04 -9.23 -20.02
C ALA A 62 1.50 -10.11 -18.87
N VAL A 63 2.37 -10.80 -18.14
CA VAL A 63 1.99 -11.61 -16.96
C VAL A 63 1.44 -10.72 -15.84
N LEU A 64 2.07 -9.56 -15.59
CA LEU A 64 1.59 -8.61 -14.58
C LEU A 64 0.24 -8.01 -14.97
N ASP A 65 0.06 -7.63 -16.24
CA ASP A 65 -1.21 -7.11 -16.76
C ASP A 65 -2.33 -8.15 -16.63
N GLU A 66 -2.04 -9.43 -16.92
CA GLU A 66 -2.99 -10.53 -16.73
C GLU A 66 -3.35 -10.74 -15.26
N ALA A 67 -2.36 -10.76 -14.37
CA ALA A 67 -2.58 -10.86 -12.92
C ALA A 67 -3.44 -9.69 -12.40
N ALA A 68 -3.16 -8.47 -12.85
CA ALA A 68 -3.95 -7.29 -12.54
C ALA A 68 -5.39 -7.40 -13.05
N ALA A 69 -5.59 -7.90 -14.27
CA ALA A 69 -6.91 -8.11 -14.85
C ALA A 69 -7.73 -9.15 -14.05
N ILE A 70 -7.09 -10.23 -13.59
CA ILE A 70 -7.71 -11.24 -12.71
C ILE A 70 -8.14 -10.59 -11.39
N LEU A 71 -7.25 -9.86 -10.72
CA LEU A 71 -7.59 -9.19 -9.46
C LEU A 71 -8.69 -8.14 -9.64
N LYS A 72 -8.63 -7.33 -10.70
CA LYS A 72 -9.68 -6.37 -11.05
C LYS A 72 -11.03 -7.04 -11.21
N SER A 73 -11.08 -8.15 -11.95
CA SER A 73 -12.29 -8.94 -12.15
C SER A 73 -12.86 -9.44 -10.81
N LYS A 74 -11.99 -9.94 -9.92
CA LYS A 74 -12.43 -10.36 -8.57
C LYS A 74 -12.93 -9.19 -7.72
N LEU A 75 -12.26 -8.04 -7.78
CA LEU A 75 -12.69 -6.84 -7.05
C LEU A 75 -14.04 -6.32 -7.52
N CYS A 76 -14.28 -6.25 -8.84
CA CYS A 76 -15.52 -5.69 -9.41
C CYS A 76 -16.71 -6.66 -9.37
N ILE A 77 -16.49 -7.97 -9.44
CA ILE A 77 -17.58 -8.98 -9.42
C ILE A 77 -17.95 -9.35 -7.97
N SER A 78 -17.02 -9.18 -7.03
CA SER A 78 -17.27 -9.48 -5.63
C SER A 78 -18.24 -8.48 -5.01
N GLU A 79 -19.32 -8.96 -4.42
CA GLU A 79 -20.18 -8.15 -3.53
C GLU A 79 -19.49 -7.82 -2.18
N GLN A 80 -18.21 -8.12 -2.03
CA GLN A 80 -17.43 -7.80 -0.84
C GLN A 80 -16.89 -6.36 -0.89
N PRO A 81 -16.87 -5.66 0.26
CA PRO A 81 -16.23 -4.35 0.34
C PRO A 81 -14.74 -4.40 0.00
N ALA A 82 -14.22 -3.44 -0.77
CA ALA A 82 -12.78 -3.31 -1.04
C ALA A 82 -11.96 -3.18 0.26
N LEU A 83 -12.52 -2.50 1.26
CA LEU A 83 -11.89 -2.32 2.57
C LEU A 83 -11.81 -3.61 3.40
N SER A 84 -12.51 -4.69 3.02
CA SER A 84 -12.37 -5.98 3.70
C SER A 84 -11.12 -6.75 3.24
N SER A 85 -10.49 -6.32 2.13
CA SER A 85 -9.23 -6.86 1.66
C SER A 85 -8.31 -5.76 1.10
N PRO A 86 -7.79 -4.85 1.96
CA PRO A 86 -6.88 -3.78 1.54
C PRO A 86 -5.65 -4.32 0.80
N ASP A 87 -5.14 -5.49 1.20
CA ASP A 87 -4.01 -6.15 0.54
C ASP A 87 -4.33 -6.55 -0.91
N MET A 88 -5.57 -6.96 -1.20
CA MET A 88 -5.99 -7.27 -2.58
C MET A 88 -6.04 -5.99 -3.42
N VAL A 89 -6.51 -4.88 -2.86
CA VAL A 89 -6.52 -3.58 -3.53
C VAL A 89 -5.09 -3.10 -3.79
N LYS A 90 -4.19 -3.18 -2.79
CA LYS A 90 -2.77 -2.86 -2.95
C LYS A 90 -2.11 -3.75 -4.01
N SER A 91 -2.40 -5.05 -3.99
CA SER A 91 -1.87 -6.00 -4.98
C SER A 91 -2.37 -5.69 -6.40
N PHE A 92 -3.65 -5.35 -6.54
CA PHE A 92 -4.21 -4.88 -7.80
C PHE A 92 -3.48 -3.63 -8.30
N CYS A 93 -3.39 -2.58 -7.48
CA CYS A 93 -2.69 -1.35 -7.85
C CYS A 93 -1.22 -1.61 -8.22
N ARG A 94 -0.53 -2.49 -7.47
CA ARG A 94 0.85 -2.87 -7.73
C ARG A 94 0.99 -3.60 -9.07
N TYR A 95 0.18 -4.61 -9.35
CA TYR A 95 0.28 -5.34 -10.62
C TYR A 95 -0.18 -4.52 -11.82
N SER A 96 -1.17 -3.63 -11.65
CA SER A 96 -1.60 -2.71 -12.71
C SER A 96 -0.55 -1.69 -13.11
N LEU A 97 0.33 -1.29 -12.18
CA LEU A 97 1.19 -0.12 -12.38
C LEU A 97 2.69 -0.36 -12.27
N ALA A 98 3.16 -1.39 -11.57
CA ALA A 98 4.58 -1.52 -11.21
C ALA A 98 5.51 -1.58 -12.42
N ALA A 99 5.02 -2.05 -13.57
CA ALA A 99 5.80 -2.18 -14.79
C ALA A 99 5.53 -1.06 -15.82
N ARG A 100 4.67 -0.09 -15.49
CA ARG A 100 4.41 1.07 -16.35
C ARG A 100 5.61 2.02 -16.33
N GLU A 101 6.17 2.27 -17.51
CA GLU A 101 7.29 3.21 -17.72
C GLU A 101 6.87 4.68 -17.52
N ASN A 102 5.59 4.98 -17.77
CA ASN A 102 5.00 6.27 -17.51
C ASN A 102 4.23 6.24 -16.20
N GLU A 103 4.17 7.39 -15.55
CA GLU A 103 3.28 7.60 -14.43
C GLU A 103 1.82 7.61 -14.92
N VAL A 104 0.98 6.87 -14.21
CA VAL A 104 -0.43 6.67 -14.52
C VAL A 104 -1.24 6.95 -13.26
N PHE A 105 -2.21 7.85 -13.36
CA PHE A 105 -3.15 8.13 -12.28
C PHE A 105 -4.50 7.47 -12.56
N GLY A 106 -4.95 6.63 -11.63
CA GLY A 106 -6.20 5.90 -11.72
C GLY A 106 -7.10 6.11 -10.50
N VAL A 107 -8.34 5.68 -10.68
CA VAL A 107 -9.41 5.80 -9.69
C VAL A 107 -10.18 4.48 -9.61
N ILE A 108 -10.41 4.01 -8.40
CA ILE A 108 -11.36 2.93 -8.10
C ILE A 108 -12.64 3.59 -7.59
N PHE A 109 -13.75 3.35 -8.26
CA PHE A 109 -15.06 3.89 -7.89
C PHE A 109 -15.81 2.87 -7.04
N LEU A 110 -16.35 3.31 -5.90
CA LEU A 110 -17.01 2.45 -4.93
C LEU A 110 -18.44 2.91 -4.63
N ASP A 111 -19.29 1.96 -4.27
CA ASP A 111 -20.63 2.26 -3.76
C ASP A 111 -20.62 2.61 -2.25
N ASN A 112 -21.81 2.84 -1.69
CA ASN A 112 -22.00 3.16 -0.26
C ASN A 112 -21.56 2.05 0.70
N GLN A 113 -21.45 0.81 0.24
CA GLN A 113 -20.94 -0.34 1.01
C GLN A 113 -19.44 -0.57 0.72
N HIS A 114 -18.79 0.36 0.03
CA HIS A 114 -17.40 0.30 -0.40
C HIS A 114 -17.11 -0.90 -1.32
N ARG A 115 -18.10 -1.38 -2.07
CA ARG A 115 -17.89 -2.40 -3.12
C ARG A 115 -17.39 -1.73 -4.38
N VAL A 116 -16.43 -2.35 -5.07
CA VAL A 116 -15.87 -1.79 -6.29
C VAL A 116 -16.90 -1.87 -7.42
N ARG A 117 -17.22 -0.72 -8.01
CA ARG A 117 -18.05 -0.65 -9.22
C ARG A 117 -17.21 -0.75 -10.47
N SER A 118 -16.13 0.01 -10.51
CA SER A 118 -15.22 0.08 -11.64
C SER A 118 -13.86 0.63 -11.20
N SER A 119 -12.88 0.47 -12.07
CA SER A 119 -11.55 1.07 -11.92
C SER A 119 -11.10 1.57 -13.29
N GLU A 120 -10.65 2.82 -13.34
CA GLU A 120 -10.24 3.49 -14.56
C GLU A 120 -8.89 4.21 -14.39
N GLU A 121 -8.02 4.09 -15.38
CA GLU A 121 -6.83 4.92 -15.54
C GLU A 121 -7.25 6.23 -16.24
N LEU A 122 -7.10 7.38 -15.58
CA LEU A 122 -7.62 8.65 -16.07
C LEU A 122 -6.56 9.54 -16.72
N PHE A 123 -5.31 9.45 -16.28
CA PHE A 123 -4.21 10.30 -16.77
C PHE A 123 -2.93 9.50 -16.91
N THR A 124 -2.17 9.78 -17.98
CA THR A 124 -0.87 9.14 -18.26
C THR A 124 0.18 10.21 -18.59
N GLY A 125 1.43 9.98 -18.20
CA GLY A 125 2.54 10.93 -18.30
C GLY A 125 2.90 11.52 -16.93
N THR A 126 3.78 12.52 -16.88
CA THR A 126 4.21 13.09 -15.59
C THR A 126 2.99 13.66 -14.83
N VAL A 127 2.61 13.02 -13.72
CA VAL A 127 1.51 13.45 -12.84
C VAL A 127 2.06 14.54 -11.94
N ASN A 128 2.33 15.69 -12.54
CA ASN A 128 2.49 16.93 -11.80
C ASN A 128 1.09 17.49 -11.50
N ALA A 129 0.94 18.31 -10.46
CA ALA A 129 -0.35 18.86 -10.02
C ALA A 129 -1.19 19.60 -11.10
N ALA A 130 -0.62 19.84 -12.29
CA ALA A 130 -1.28 20.46 -13.43
C ALA A 130 -1.96 19.47 -14.41
N SER A 131 -1.69 18.16 -14.34
CA SER A 131 -2.21 17.18 -15.33
C SER A 131 -3.47 16.43 -14.89
N VAL A 132 -3.80 16.44 -13.59
CA VAL A 132 -5.03 15.82 -13.06
C VAL A 132 -6.09 16.89 -12.83
N TYR A 133 -7.21 16.78 -13.55
CA TYR A 133 -8.28 17.77 -13.51
C TYR A 133 -9.45 17.28 -12.66
N PRO A 134 -9.79 17.94 -11.53
CA PRO A 134 -10.89 17.53 -10.67
C PRO A 134 -12.23 17.38 -11.40
N ARG A 135 -12.48 18.20 -12.42
CA ARG A 135 -13.72 18.14 -13.22
C ARG A 135 -13.92 16.78 -13.91
N GLU A 136 -12.84 16.15 -14.39
CA GLU A 136 -12.94 14.85 -15.08
C GLU A 136 -13.20 13.74 -14.06
N VAL A 137 -12.56 13.82 -12.89
CA VAL A 137 -12.80 12.89 -11.77
C VAL A 137 -14.24 13.00 -11.26
N VAL A 138 -14.75 14.23 -11.06
CA VAL A 138 -16.13 14.50 -10.66
C VAL A 138 -17.12 13.95 -11.69
N LYS A 139 -16.90 14.22 -12.98
CA LYS A 139 -17.75 13.72 -14.06
C LYS A 139 -17.84 12.19 -14.05
N LYS A 140 -16.70 11.52 -13.85
CA LYS A 140 -16.64 10.05 -13.78
C LYS A 140 -17.28 9.50 -12.51
N ALA A 141 -17.02 10.11 -11.35
CA ALA A 141 -17.65 9.71 -10.09
C ALA A 141 -19.18 9.75 -10.17
N LEU A 142 -19.74 10.80 -10.78
CA LEU A 142 -21.19 10.91 -11.02
C LEU A 142 -21.70 9.86 -12.02
N ALA A 143 -20.98 9.64 -13.13
CA ALA A 143 -21.36 8.64 -14.13
C ALA A 143 -21.38 7.21 -13.55
N GLU A 144 -20.44 6.91 -12.66
CA GLU A 144 -20.33 5.61 -11.99
C GLU A 144 -21.28 5.48 -10.79
N ASN A 145 -22.01 6.53 -10.41
CA ASN A 145 -22.79 6.62 -9.16
C ASN A 145 -21.94 6.24 -7.93
N ALA A 146 -20.69 6.71 -7.93
CA ALA A 146 -19.76 6.45 -6.84
C ALA A 146 -20.21 7.20 -5.58
N SER A 147 -20.13 6.54 -4.44
CA SER A 147 -20.28 7.16 -3.11
C SER A 147 -18.93 7.35 -2.42
N ALA A 148 -17.91 6.65 -2.93
CA ALA A 148 -16.53 6.77 -2.49
C ALA A 148 -15.56 6.46 -3.63
N VAL A 149 -14.32 6.93 -3.51
CA VAL A 149 -13.22 6.64 -4.44
C VAL A 149 -11.94 6.30 -3.69
N ILE A 150 -11.08 5.52 -4.35
CA ILE A 150 -9.67 5.34 -3.98
C ILE A 150 -8.82 5.77 -5.16
N PHE A 151 -7.83 6.64 -4.92
CA PHE A 151 -6.86 7.04 -5.94
C PHE A 151 -5.65 6.13 -5.92
N TYR A 152 -5.00 6.00 -7.07
CA TYR A 152 -3.70 5.34 -7.14
C TYR A 152 -2.85 5.88 -8.28
N HIS A 153 -1.54 5.96 -8.09
CA HIS A 153 -0.59 6.20 -9.17
C HIS A 153 0.76 5.55 -8.91
N ASN A 154 1.57 5.39 -9.95
CA ASN A 154 2.94 4.88 -9.82
C ASN A 154 3.98 5.97 -9.91
N HIS A 155 5.09 5.77 -9.21
CA HIS A 155 6.34 6.47 -9.48
C HIS A 155 7.30 5.56 -10.26
N PRO A 156 7.52 5.79 -11.57
CA PRO A 156 8.49 5.01 -12.36
C PRO A 156 9.92 5.11 -11.83
N SER A 157 10.21 6.13 -10.99
CA SER A 157 11.50 6.29 -10.30
C SER A 157 11.82 5.16 -9.31
N GLY A 158 10.83 4.32 -8.95
CA GLY A 158 10.99 3.22 -8.01
C GLY A 158 10.78 3.60 -6.54
N VAL A 159 10.58 4.89 -6.23
CA VAL A 159 10.37 5.37 -4.85
C VAL A 159 8.90 5.70 -4.62
N ALA A 160 8.24 4.96 -3.72
CA ALA A 160 6.81 5.15 -3.40
C ALA A 160 6.54 6.37 -2.47
N GLU A 161 7.57 7.08 -2.02
CA GLU A 161 7.40 8.26 -1.17
C GLU A 161 6.62 9.37 -1.90
N PRO A 162 5.45 9.80 -1.39
CA PRO A 162 4.63 10.79 -2.08
C PRO A 162 5.26 12.18 -2.04
N SER A 163 5.28 12.83 -3.20
CA SER A 163 5.73 14.20 -3.37
C SER A 163 4.77 15.23 -2.75
N GLN A 164 5.24 16.48 -2.68
CA GLN A 164 4.37 17.61 -2.36
C GLN A 164 3.27 17.82 -3.41
N ALA A 165 3.51 17.44 -4.68
CA ALA A 165 2.52 17.56 -5.74
C ALA A 165 1.37 16.57 -5.50
N ASP A 166 1.68 15.33 -5.10
CA ASP A 166 0.71 14.29 -4.77
C ASP A 166 -0.22 14.74 -3.65
N ARG A 167 0.34 15.29 -2.57
CA ARG A 167 -0.46 15.85 -1.47
C ARG A 167 -1.39 16.97 -1.91
N ARG A 168 -0.90 17.89 -2.74
CA ARG A 168 -1.71 19.00 -3.25
C ARG A 168 -2.84 18.53 -4.16
N ILE A 169 -2.56 17.63 -5.09
CA ILE A 169 -3.61 17.13 -5.99
C ILE A 169 -4.66 16.31 -5.24
N THR A 170 -4.23 15.46 -4.30
CA THR A 170 -5.13 14.67 -3.44
C THR A 170 -6.08 15.59 -2.68
N ARG A 171 -5.55 16.64 -2.04
CA ARG A 171 -6.38 17.61 -1.31
C ARG A 171 -7.37 18.32 -2.22
N ARG A 172 -6.92 18.77 -3.40
CA ARG A 172 -7.79 19.42 -4.39
C ARG A 172 -8.91 18.49 -4.89
N LEU A 173 -8.64 17.18 -5.01
CA LEU A 173 -9.64 16.18 -5.38
C LEU A 173 -10.63 15.93 -4.23
N ILE A 174 -10.16 15.85 -2.99
CA ILE A 174 -11.01 15.75 -1.79
C ILE A 174 -11.96 16.94 -1.74
N ASP A 175 -11.43 18.17 -1.85
CA ASP A 175 -12.21 19.40 -1.80
C ASP A 175 -13.27 19.47 -2.92
N ALA A 176 -13.00 18.88 -4.09
CA ALA A 176 -13.95 18.84 -5.20
C ALA A 176 -15.03 17.75 -5.02
N LEU A 177 -14.64 16.56 -4.55
CA LEU A 177 -15.54 15.42 -4.43
C LEU A 177 -16.46 15.52 -3.21
N VAL A 178 -16.03 16.17 -2.13
CA VAL A 178 -16.88 16.39 -0.96
C VAL A 178 -18.10 17.26 -1.28
N LEU A 179 -18.01 18.15 -2.29
CA LEU A 179 -19.13 18.98 -2.73
C LEU A 179 -20.27 18.19 -3.41
N ILE A 180 -20.00 16.94 -3.78
CA ILE A 180 -20.98 16.03 -4.38
C ILE A 180 -21.17 14.76 -3.53
N ASP A 181 -20.83 14.84 -2.23
CA ASP A 181 -20.96 13.75 -1.26
C ASP A 181 -20.18 12.46 -1.61
N VAL A 182 -19.07 12.59 -2.36
CA VAL A 182 -18.18 11.47 -2.68
C VAL A 182 -16.95 11.51 -1.78
N ARG A 183 -16.74 10.44 -1.00
CA ARG A 183 -15.61 10.33 -0.07
C ARG A 183 -14.35 9.83 -0.78
N VAL A 184 -13.18 10.39 -0.45
CA VAL A 184 -11.89 9.79 -0.83
C VAL A 184 -11.44 8.91 0.34
N LEU A 185 -11.36 7.61 0.14
CA LEU A 185 -11.04 6.66 1.22
C LEU A 185 -9.53 6.44 1.35
N ASP A 186 -8.80 6.49 0.25
CA ASP A 186 -7.35 6.37 0.25
C ASP A 186 -6.75 6.93 -1.05
N HIS A 187 -5.43 7.08 -1.04
CA HIS A 187 -4.60 7.32 -2.19
C HIS A 187 -3.33 6.46 -2.08
N PHE A 188 -3.15 5.51 -3.00
CA PHE A 188 -1.96 4.67 -3.06
C PHE A 188 -0.91 5.22 -4.01
N VAL A 189 0.31 5.40 -3.52
CA VAL A 189 1.49 5.65 -4.36
C VAL A 189 2.27 4.36 -4.47
N VAL A 190 2.39 3.87 -5.69
CA VAL A 190 2.92 2.56 -6.01
C VAL A 190 4.33 2.71 -6.58
N SER A 191 5.26 1.92 -6.10
CA SER A 191 6.51 1.66 -6.81
C SER A 191 6.70 0.17 -7.04
N PHE A 192 7.82 -0.19 -7.66
CA PHE A 192 8.18 -1.59 -7.84
C PHE A 192 8.34 -2.32 -6.49
N GLU A 193 8.94 -1.68 -5.50
CA GLU A 193 9.29 -2.34 -4.23
C GLU A 193 8.21 -2.14 -3.17
N ASP A 194 7.54 -0.99 -3.16
CA ASP A 194 6.71 -0.55 -2.04
C ASP A 194 5.40 0.11 -2.50
N THR A 195 4.42 0.19 -1.61
CA THR A 195 3.16 0.91 -1.80
C THR A 195 2.85 1.72 -0.56
N VAL A 196 2.71 3.04 -0.73
CA VAL A 196 2.36 3.95 0.35
C VAL A 196 0.87 4.28 0.29
N SER A 197 0.18 4.13 1.41
CA SER A 197 -1.20 4.61 1.63
C SER A 197 -1.20 5.99 2.29
N PHE A 198 -2.00 6.91 1.77
CA PHE A 198 -2.23 8.20 2.41
C PHE A 198 -3.08 8.05 3.67
N ALA A 199 -4.05 7.14 3.68
CA ALA A 199 -4.90 6.87 4.84
C ALA A 199 -4.09 6.28 6.01
N GLU A 200 -3.19 5.31 5.74
CA GLU A 200 -2.30 4.74 6.76
C GLU A 200 -1.32 5.78 7.34
N ARG A 201 -1.01 6.82 6.57
CA ARG A 201 -0.21 7.97 7.02
C ARG A 201 -1.02 9.06 7.73
N GLY A 202 -2.36 8.93 7.79
CA GLY A 202 -3.25 9.92 8.39
C GLY A 202 -3.29 11.25 7.62
N TRP A 203 -3.10 11.22 6.30
CA TRP A 203 -3.10 12.42 5.46
C TRP A 203 -4.47 12.73 4.82
N ILE A 204 -5.43 11.83 4.98
CA ILE A 204 -6.83 11.93 4.53
C ILE A 204 -7.72 11.52 5.71
#